data_AF-A0A220U4D7-F1
#
_entry.id   AF-A0A220U4D7-F1
#
_cell.length_a   1.000
_cell.length_b   1.000
_cell.length_c   1.000
_cell.angle_alpha   90.00
_cell.angle_beta   90.00
_cell.angle_gamma   90.00
#
_symmetry.space_group_name_H-M   'P 1'
#
loop_
_entity.id
_entity.type
_entity.pdbx_description
1 polymer ?
#
loop_
_entity_poly.entity_id
_entity_poly.type
_entity_poly.pdbx_seq_one_letter_code
_entity_poly.pdbx_strand_id
1 'polypeptide(L)'
;MVFRKLRNENGITLIELIAAIGLLTIFITISSTLLAQGFHSEDKTSNEITLSQNVNVMLSELHSQYNKGKSTLCFNTFDKDFTIRDYIIHNGDQQLTIIDGCIHPTNQEPLSVTLTAIDNAGNDISLRTIWGNKKNYEIMVTDYNEEIINEDNENCTVRGTCTFDGNTRIEVDGTIDRDSIIEIKNGDAIFTNEINVGQDVNFVIRSENVTFKKGLVLDHKASLTMQVNGDSTFDGNIILIQNNHQITIYGDAVFNGNITFGQNNSTIIVKGNAMFNGSINFEGNNANIIIKGNGTCKNNDLGRNITINANKNCS
;
A
#
# COMPACT_ATOMS: atom_id res chain seq x y z
N MET A 1 33.78 71.40 25.09
CA MET A 1 32.58 70.65 24.67
C MET A 1 32.15 71.18 23.31
N VAL A 2 32.38 70.42 22.25
CA VAL A 2 32.06 70.83 20.87
C VAL A 2 30.69 70.25 20.53
N PHE A 3 29.67 71.10 20.43
CA PHE A 3 28.37 70.72 19.88
C PHE A 3 28.51 70.53 18.36
N ARG A 4 28.41 69.28 17.91
CA ARG A 4 28.29 68.94 16.49
C ARG A 4 26.95 69.47 15.98
N LYS A 5 26.97 70.55 15.20
CA LYS A 5 25.83 71.02 14.40
C LYS A 5 25.47 69.92 13.39
N LEU A 6 24.33 69.27 13.57
CA LEU A 6 23.69 68.48 12.52
C LEU A 6 23.21 69.45 11.45
N ARG A 7 23.90 69.44 10.31
CA ARG A 7 23.59 70.25 9.13
C ARG A 7 22.50 69.52 8.35
N ASN A 8 21.26 69.99 8.50
CA ASN A 8 20.09 69.49 7.81
C ASN A 8 19.98 70.19 6.45
N GLU A 9 20.49 69.56 5.40
CA GLU A 9 20.34 70.01 4.02
C GLU A 9 19.70 68.88 3.21
N ASN A 10 18.37 68.85 3.26
CA ASN A 10 17.40 68.37 2.25
C ASN A 10 16.08 68.15 3.02
N GLY A 11 15.32 69.24 3.20
CA GLY A 11 13.98 69.12 3.74
C GLY A 11 13.13 68.32 2.76
N ILE A 12 12.66 67.15 3.18
CA ILE A 12 11.67 66.37 2.44
C ILE A 12 10.54 67.32 2.05
N THR A 13 10.28 67.44 0.76
CA THR A 13 9.21 68.32 0.29
C THR A 13 7.88 67.71 0.70
N LEU A 14 6.90 68.55 1.06
CA LEU A 14 5.56 68.09 1.47
C LEU A 14 4.94 67.15 0.41
N ILE A 15 5.26 67.39 -0.86
CA ILE A 15 4.82 66.59 -2.00
C ILE A 15 5.42 65.17 -1.97
N GLU A 16 6.72 65.03 -1.68
CA GLU A 16 7.36 63.71 -1.54
C GLU A 16 6.78 62.92 -0.37
N LEU A 17 6.45 63.59 0.74
CA LEU A 17 5.80 62.94 1.88
C LEU A 17 4.39 62.43 1.51
N ILE A 18 3.59 63.24 0.82
CA ILE A 18 2.25 62.84 0.37
C ILE A 18 2.32 61.70 -0.65
N ALA A 19 3.27 61.75 -1.59
CA ALA A 19 3.49 60.68 -2.56
C ALA A 19 3.91 59.37 -1.88
N ALA A 20 4.81 59.44 -0.89
CA ALA A 20 5.23 58.28 -0.10
C ALA A 20 4.07 57.67 0.71
N ILE A 21 3.22 58.50 1.33
CA ILE A 21 2.03 58.04 2.07
C ILE A 21 1.01 57.40 1.11
N GLY A 22 0.80 57.98 -0.07
CA GLY A 22 -0.06 57.43 -1.10
C GLY A 22 0.40 56.04 -1.57
N LEU A 23 1.69 55.90 -1.88
CA LEU A 23 2.29 54.61 -2.24
C LEU A 23 2.19 53.58 -1.12
N LEU A 24 2.44 53.99 0.13
CA LEU A 24 2.35 53.12 1.30
C LEU A 24 0.91 52.62 1.50
N THR A 25 -0.09 53.47 1.28
CA THR A 25 -1.51 53.10 1.42
C THR A 25 -1.92 52.07 0.36
N ILE A 26 -1.47 52.27 -0.89
CA ILE A 26 -1.70 51.30 -1.97
C ILE A 26 -1.04 49.96 -1.63
N PHE A 27 0.21 49.99 -1.17
CA PHE A 27 0.93 48.78 -0.78
C PHE A 27 0.21 48.02 0.34
N ILE A 28 -0.20 48.70 1.42
CA ILE A 28 -0.94 48.09 2.54
C ILE A 28 -2.25 47.46 2.04
N THR A 29 -2.96 48.13 1.14
CA THR A 29 -4.26 47.63 0.62
C THR A 29 -4.06 46.34 -0.19
N ILE A 30 -3.06 46.31 -1.06
CA ILE A 30 -2.73 45.13 -1.87
C ILE A 30 -2.28 43.97 -0.96
N SER A 31 -1.37 44.24 -0.02
CA SER A 31 -0.88 43.23 0.93
C SER A 31 -2.00 42.65 1.80
N SER A 32 -2.91 43.50 2.30
CA SER A 32 -4.04 43.05 3.12
C SER A 32 -5.00 42.16 2.34
N THR A 33 -5.22 42.46 1.06
CA THR A 33 -6.07 41.65 0.18
C THR A 33 -5.46 40.27 -0.06
N LEU A 34 -4.15 40.18 -0.31
CA LEU A 34 -3.45 38.91 -0.50
C LEU A 34 -3.43 38.06 0.78
N LEU A 35 -3.23 38.68 1.94
CA LEU A 35 -3.29 37.98 3.23
C LEU A 35 -4.70 37.44 3.51
N ALA A 36 -5.73 38.25 3.25
CA ALA A 36 -7.12 37.81 3.41
C ALA A 36 -7.49 36.65 2.47
N GLN A 37 -7.01 36.67 1.22
CA GLN A 37 -7.18 35.55 0.29
C GLN A 37 -6.44 34.28 0.76
N GLY A 38 -5.25 34.44 1.33
CA GLY A 38 -4.47 33.34 1.93
C GLY A 38 -5.23 32.65 3.05
N PHE A 39 -5.75 33.42 4.02
CA PHE A 39 -6.52 32.87 5.14
C PHE A 39 -7.82 32.21 4.69
N HIS A 40 -8.55 32.81 3.74
CA HIS A 40 -9.78 32.20 3.24
C HIS A 40 -9.53 30.86 2.52
N SER A 41 -8.39 30.72 1.84
CA SER A 41 -7.98 29.47 1.22
C SER A 41 -7.59 28.41 2.26
N GLU A 42 -6.97 28.81 3.37
CA GLU A 42 -6.61 27.92 4.48
C GLU A 42 -7.86 27.37 5.16
N ASP A 43 -8.83 28.24 5.49
CA ASP A 43 -10.11 27.82 6.09
C ASP A 43 -10.86 26.85 5.19
N LYS A 44 -10.94 27.14 3.88
CA LYS A 44 -11.59 26.25 2.92
C LYS A 44 -10.91 24.88 2.85
N THR A 45 -9.58 24.87 2.77
CA THR A 45 -8.80 23.62 2.71
C THR A 45 -8.94 22.82 4.00
N SER A 46 -8.90 23.49 5.15
CA SER A 46 -9.04 22.88 6.47
C SER A 46 -10.42 22.24 6.67
N ASN A 47 -11.48 22.92 6.23
CA ASN A 47 -12.84 22.39 6.29
C ASN A 47 -13.01 21.18 5.36
N GLU A 48 -12.45 21.21 4.15
CA GLU A 48 -12.49 20.08 3.22
C GLU A 48 -11.73 18.86 3.76
N ILE A 49 -10.57 19.06 4.39
CA ILE A 49 -9.81 18.00 5.07
C ILE A 49 -10.63 17.40 6.23
N THR A 50 -11.24 18.25 7.05
CA THR A 50 -12.05 17.82 8.19
C THR A 50 -13.26 17.01 7.73
N LEU A 51 -13.97 17.50 6.71
CA LEU A 51 -15.09 16.79 6.08
C LEU A 51 -14.64 15.43 5.54
N SER A 52 -13.51 15.37 4.82
CA SER A 52 -12.96 14.12 4.30
C SER A 52 -12.64 13.11 5.41
N GLN A 53 -11.99 13.55 6.48
CA GLN A 53 -11.67 12.70 7.63
C GLN A 53 -12.93 12.15 8.29
N ASN A 54 -13.93 13.01 8.52
CA ASN A 54 -15.19 12.61 9.16
C ASN A 54 -15.97 11.59 8.31
N VAL A 55 -16.05 11.80 6.99
CA VAL A 55 -16.72 10.85 6.09
C VAL A 55 -15.95 9.53 6.00
N ASN A 56 -14.61 9.57 6.04
CA ASN A 56 -13.78 8.36 6.07
C ASN A 56 -13.97 7.55 7.36
N VAL A 57 -14.06 8.21 8.52
CA VAL A 57 -14.35 7.55 9.82
C VAL A 57 -15.71 6.89 9.78
N MET A 58 -16.73 7.59 9.27
CA MET A 58 -18.09 7.06 9.10
C MET A 58 -18.11 5.84 8.17
N LEU A 59 -17.46 5.91 7.01
CA LEU A 59 -17.34 4.77 6.08
C LEU A 59 -16.61 3.59 6.71
N SER A 60 -15.56 3.85 7.50
CA SER A 60 -14.80 2.83 8.21
C SER A 60 -15.63 2.15 9.29
N GLU A 61 -16.49 2.89 10.00
CA GLU A 61 -17.42 2.31 10.97
C GLU A 61 -18.47 1.43 10.29
N LEU A 62 -19.05 1.87 9.16
CA LEU A 62 -19.97 1.04 8.38
C LEU A 62 -19.28 -0.23 7.86
N HIS A 63 -18.05 -0.10 7.34
CA HIS A 63 -17.25 -1.23 6.90
C HIS A 63 -16.98 -2.20 8.06
N SER A 64 -16.66 -1.68 9.26
CA SER A 64 -16.50 -2.49 10.47
C SER A 64 -17.78 -3.24 10.85
N GLN A 65 -18.94 -2.57 10.78
CA GLN A 65 -20.23 -3.19 11.05
C GLN A 65 -20.55 -4.30 10.03
N TYR A 66 -20.22 -4.06 8.77
CA TYR A 66 -20.40 -5.01 7.69
C TYR A 66 -19.51 -6.24 7.88
N ASN A 67 -18.23 -6.05 8.20
CA ASN A 67 -17.28 -7.14 8.47
C ASN A 67 -17.62 -7.93 9.73
N LYS A 68 -18.23 -7.28 10.75
CA LYS A 68 -18.78 -7.96 11.94
C LYS A 68 -20.05 -8.75 11.68
N GLY A 69 -20.51 -8.79 10.42
CA GLY A 69 -21.60 -9.64 10.02
C GLY A 69 -22.99 -9.06 10.29
N LYS A 70 -23.12 -7.79 10.70
CA LYS A 70 -24.42 -7.19 11.01
C LYS A 70 -25.35 -7.23 9.80
N SER A 71 -26.63 -7.51 10.01
CA SER A 71 -27.68 -7.46 8.98
C SER A 71 -28.09 -6.04 8.62
N THR A 72 -27.78 -5.09 9.52
CA THR A 72 -28.14 -3.69 9.40
C THR A 72 -26.90 -2.86 9.73
N LEU A 73 -26.54 -1.95 8.83
CA LEU A 73 -25.40 -1.05 8.97
C LEU A 73 -25.94 0.34 9.22
N CYS A 74 -25.76 0.86 10.43
CA CYS A 74 -26.32 2.16 10.81
C CYS A 74 -25.23 3.21 10.96
N PHE A 75 -25.53 4.45 10.56
CA PHE A 75 -24.72 5.60 10.91
C PHE A 75 -24.94 5.88 12.41
N ASN A 76 -23.96 5.57 13.27
CA ASN A 76 -24.14 5.76 14.72
C ASN A 76 -24.10 7.23 15.15
N THR A 77 -23.60 8.11 14.28
CA THR A 77 -23.47 9.53 14.57
C THR A 77 -23.55 10.31 13.27
N PHE A 78 -24.72 10.91 13.00
CA PHE A 78 -24.72 12.17 12.27
C PHE A 78 -24.20 13.22 13.25
N ASP A 79 -22.88 13.31 13.38
CA ASP A 79 -22.29 14.49 13.99
C ASP A 79 -22.77 15.71 13.21
N LYS A 80 -23.11 16.78 13.91
CA LYS A 80 -23.80 17.97 13.36
C LYS A 80 -22.99 18.75 12.31
N ASP A 81 -21.81 18.25 11.96
CA ASP A 81 -20.82 18.97 11.17
C ASP A 81 -21.00 18.73 9.66
N PHE A 82 -21.69 17.66 9.26
CA PHE A 82 -21.99 17.39 7.85
C PHE A 82 -23.29 16.60 7.64
N THR A 83 -23.81 16.65 6.42
CA THR A 83 -24.99 15.90 5.99
C THR A 83 -24.70 15.10 4.72
N ILE A 84 -25.35 13.95 4.55
CA ILE A 84 -25.26 13.18 3.32
C ILE A 84 -26.27 13.76 2.33
N ARG A 85 -25.79 14.34 1.23
CA ARG A 85 -26.62 14.92 0.17
C ARG A 85 -27.11 13.84 -0.79
N ASP A 86 -26.18 13.02 -1.28
CA ASP A 86 -26.44 11.99 -2.29
C ASP A 86 -25.80 10.67 -1.87
N TYR A 87 -26.42 9.56 -2.26
CA TYR A 87 -25.86 8.23 -2.05
C TYR A 87 -26.28 7.26 -3.15
N ILE A 88 -25.38 6.34 -3.48
CA ILE A 88 -25.63 5.22 -4.38
C ILE A 88 -25.00 4.00 -3.72
N ILE A 89 -25.83 3.04 -3.33
CA ILE A 89 -25.40 1.84 -2.62
C ILE A 89 -25.87 0.64 -3.43
N HIS A 90 -24.96 -0.28 -3.76
CA HIS A 90 -25.27 -1.52 -4.46
C HIS A 90 -24.75 -2.72 -3.68
N ASN A 91 -25.57 -3.75 -3.55
CA ASN A 91 -25.17 -5.06 -3.05
C ASN A 91 -25.35 -6.07 -4.18
N GLY A 92 -24.23 -6.34 -4.89
CA GLY A 92 -24.26 -6.96 -6.21
C GLY A 92 -25.07 -6.13 -7.22
N ASP A 93 -26.06 -6.75 -7.85
CA ASP A 93 -26.92 -6.09 -8.85
C ASP A 93 -28.05 -5.26 -8.23
N GLN A 94 -28.28 -5.38 -6.92
CA GLN A 94 -29.38 -4.71 -6.23
C GLN A 94 -28.94 -3.34 -5.70
N GLN A 95 -29.64 -2.28 -6.11
CA GLN A 95 -29.50 -0.96 -5.48
C GLN A 95 -30.25 -0.93 -4.13
N LEU A 96 -29.58 -0.49 -3.08
CA LEU A 96 -30.12 -0.36 -1.73
C LEU A 96 -30.47 1.09 -1.41
N THR A 97 -31.42 1.27 -0.50
CA THR A 97 -31.82 2.58 0.05
C THR A 97 -31.46 2.66 1.52
N ILE A 98 -31.27 3.89 2.01
CA ILE A 98 -31.06 4.16 3.44
C ILE A 98 -32.43 4.34 4.08
N ILE A 99 -32.77 3.49 5.05
CA ILE A 99 -34.03 3.55 5.82
C ILE A 99 -33.65 3.81 7.27
N ASP A 100 -34.15 4.90 7.85
CA ASP A 100 -33.86 5.34 9.23
C ASP A 100 -32.35 5.46 9.53
N GLY A 101 -31.57 5.94 8.56
CA GLY A 101 -30.12 6.04 8.72
C GLY A 101 -29.39 4.70 8.74
N CYS A 102 -30.02 3.64 8.20
CA CYS A 102 -29.41 2.33 8.12
C CYS A 102 -29.53 1.70 6.73
N ILE A 103 -28.53 0.90 6.37
CA ILE A 103 -28.43 0.11 5.14
C ILE A 103 -28.72 -1.35 5.51
N HIS A 104 -29.58 -2.00 4.73
CA HIS A 104 -29.96 -3.40 4.92
C HIS A 104 -29.46 -4.25 3.75
N PRO A 105 -28.20 -4.70 3.76
CA PRO A 105 -27.68 -5.59 2.74
C PRO A 105 -28.39 -6.94 2.78
N THR A 106 -28.89 -7.39 1.63
CA THR A 106 -29.71 -8.61 1.47
C THR A 106 -28.90 -9.83 1.08
N ASN A 107 -27.72 -9.63 0.47
CA ASN A 107 -26.96 -10.68 -0.20
C ASN A 107 -25.55 -10.77 0.42
N GLN A 108 -24.84 -11.88 0.13
CA GLN A 108 -23.41 -11.99 0.42
C GLN A 108 -22.52 -11.32 -0.66
N GLU A 109 -23.11 -10.62 -1.60
CA GLU A 109 -22.36 -9.98 -2.69
C GLU A 109 -21.58 -8.75 -2.18
N PRO A 110 -20.55 -8.30 -2.90
CA PRO A 110 -19.81 -7.10 -2.54
C PRO A 110 -20.74 -5.88 -2.37
N LEU A 111 -20.48 -5.08 -1.34
CA LEU A 111 -21.24 -3.87 -1.04
C LEU A 111 -20.47 -2.66 -1.58
N SER A 112 -20.96 -2.07 -2.67
CA SER A 112 -20.44 -0.83 -3.26
C SER A 112 -21.17 0.37 -2.68
N VAL A 113 -20.43 1.35 -2.18
CA VAL A 113 -20.96 2.54 -1.52
C VAL A 113 -20.33 3.77 -2.16
N THR A 114 -21.17 4.62 -2.75
CA THR A 114 -20.82 5.97 -3.18
C THR A 114 -21.62 6.96 -2.36
N LEU A 115 -20.97 7.87 -1.64
CA LEU A 115 -21.61 8.89 -0.80
C LEU A 115 -21.11 10.27 -1.19
N THR A 116 -22.00 11.24 -1.21
CA THR A 116 -21.64 12.66 -1.29
C THR A 116 -22.13 13.37 -0.03
N ALA A 117 -21.17 13.90 0.72
CA ALA A 117 -21.43 14.64 1.94
C ALA A 117 -21.21 16.14 1.72
N ILE A 118 -21.95 16.98 2.43
CA ILE A 118 -21.82 18.43 2.43
C ILE A 118 -21.71 18.94 3.87
N ASP A 119 -20.74 19.81 4.13
CA ASP A 119 -20.58 20.47 5.43
C ASP A 119 -21.51 21.69 5.58
N ASN A 120 -21.49 22.31 6.77
CA ASN A 120 -22.26 23.53 7.05
C ASN A 120 -21.80 24.77 6.25
N ALA A 121 -20.59 24.73 5.67
CA ALA A 121 -20.04 25.80 4.82
C ALA A 121 -20.38 25.61 3.33
N GLY A 122 -21.01 24.49 2.97
CA GLY A 122 -21.40 24.16 1.60
C GLY A 122 -20.32 23.46 0.78
N ASN A 123 -19.22 23.03 1.39
CA ASN A 123 -18.21 22.21 0.72
C ASN A 123 -18.73 20.77 0.61
N ASP A 124 -18.56 20.14 -0.54
CA ASP A 124 -18.95 18.75 -0.75
C ASP A 124 -17.76 17.83 -1.08
N ILE A 125 -17.87 16.58 -0.64
CA ILE A 125 -16.93 15.52 -0.99
C ILE A 125 -17.69 14.28 -1.43
N SER A 126 -17.21 13.64 -2.50
CA SER A 126 -17.76 12.37 -3.00
C SER A 126 -16.73 11.26 -2.82
N LEU A 127 -17.10 10.22 -2.07
CA LEU A 127 -16.26 9.07 -1.80
C LEU A 127 -16.92 7.81 -2.35
N ARG A 128 -16.11 6.94 -2.95
CA ARG A 128 -16.51 5.63 -3.47
C ARG A 128 -15.65 4.54 -2.85
N THR A 129 -16.29 3.50 -2.33
CA THR A 129 -15.64 2.32 -1.78
C THR A 129 -16.42 1.05 -2.13
N ILE A 130 -15.75 -0.09 -2.11
CA ILE A 130 -16.34 -1.41 -2.35
C ILE A 130 -15.84 -2.34 -1.24
N TRP A 131 -16.76 -3.00 -0.54
CA TRP A 131 -16.45 -3.96 0.52
C TRP A 131 -16.66 -5.38 0.00
N GLY A 132 -15.67 -6.23 0.21
CA GLY A 132 -15.67 -7.62 -0.26
C GLY A 132 -16.79 -8.48 0.35
N ASN A 133 -16.95 -9.70 -0.18
CA ASN A 133 -17.97 -10.64 0.30
C ASN A 133 -17.78 -10.97 1.80
N LYS A 134 -18.92 -11.14 2.49
CA LYS A 134 -19.09 -11.64 3.87
C LYS A 134 -18.58 -13.07 4.11
N LYS A 135 -18.21 -13.80 3.06
CA LYS A 135 -17.46 -15.03 3.19
C LYS A 135 -16.18 -14.65 3.90
N ASN A 136 -16.10 -15.03 5.19
CA ASN A 136 -14.82 -15.38 5.76
C ASN A 136 -14.14 -16.20 4.66
N TYR A 137 -13.11 -15.65 4.05
CA TYR A 137 -11.98 -16.50 3.76
C TYR A 137 -11.62 -16.98 5.16
N GLU A 138 -12.20 -18.10 5.58
CA GLU A 138 -11.47 -18.99 6.44
C GLU A 138 -10.22 -19.23 5.62
N ILE A 139 -9.21 -18.39 5.87
CA ILE A 139 -7.85 -18.84 5.78
C ILE A 139 -7.87 -19.96 6.80
N MET A 140 -8.26 -21.14 6.32
CA MET A 140 -7.85 -22.39 6.90
C MET A 140 -6.34 -22.27 6.83
N VAL A 141 -5.77 -21.68 7.87
CA VAL A 141 -4.51 -22.17 8.39
C VAL A 141 -4.88 -23.56 8.85
N THR A 142 -5.03 -24.48 7.88
CA THR A 142 -4.72 -25.86 8.14
C THR A 142 -3.33 -25.78 8.70
N ASP A 143 -3.25 -25.90 10.02
CA ASP A 143 -2.10 -26.49 10.64
C ASP A 143 -1.92 -27.80 9.86
N TYR A 144 -1.05 -27.76 8.84
CA TYR A 144 -0.78 -28.85 7.92
C TYR A 144 -0.01 -29.92 8.69
N ASN A 145 -0.68 -30.49 9.69
CA ASN A 145 -0.41 -31.81 10.20
C ASN A 145 -1.28 -32.74 9.35
N GLU A 146 -0.64 -33.40 8.37
CA GLU A 146 -1.08 -34.62 7.68
C GLU A 146 -2.34 -34.42 6.77
N GLU A 147 -2.34 -34.54 5.45
CA GLU A 147 -1.55 -35.30 4.48
C GLU A 147 -1.41 -34.47 3.20
N ILE A 148 -0.18 -34.28 2.71
CA ILE A 148 0.04 -33.74 1.37
C ILE A 148 -0.08 -34.93 0.41
N ILE A 149 -1.21 -35.01 -0.27
CA ILE A 149 -1.51 -36.07 -1.24
C ILE A 149 -0.77 -35.73 -2.55
N ASN A 150 0.53 -35.97 -2.54
CA ASN A 150 1.34 -36.40 -3.68
C ASN A 150 2.75 -36.68 -3.15
N GLU A 151 2.91 -37.81 -2.46
CA GLU A 151 4.21 -38.47 -2.24
C GLU A 151 4.73 -39.12 -3.55
N ASP A 152 4.48 -38.50 -4.70
CA ASP A 152 5.32 -38.76 -5.85
C ASP A 152 6.67 -38.09 -5.56
N ASN A 153 7.45 -38.79 -4.72
CA ASN A 153 8.87 -38.64 -4.43
C ASN A 153 9.71 -38.85 -5.71
N GLU A 154 9.21 -38.43 -6.87
CA GLU A 154 10.08 -38.07 -7.97
C GLU A 154 10.90 -36.90 -7.47
N ASN A 155 12.08 -37.22 -6.93
CA ASN A 155 13.14 -36.29 -6.66
C ASN A 155 13.32 -35.47 -7.94
N CYS A 156 12.63 -34.33 -8.01
CA CYS A 156 12.92 -33.29 -8.97
C CYS A 156 14.32 -32.83 -8.62
N THR A 157 15.31 -33.48 -9.23
CA THR A 157 16.64 -32.92 -9.32
C THR A 157 16.40 -31.62 -10.05
N VAL A 158 16.49 -30.48 -9.34
CA VAL A 158 16.13 -29.14 -9.84
C VAL A 158 17.14 -28.74 -10.91
N ARG A 159 17.01 -29.39 -12.06
CA ARG A 159 17.86 -29.40 -13.24
C ARG A 159 16.91 -29.57 -14.41
N GLY A 160 16.30 -28.45 -14.83
CA GLY A 160 15.33 -28.43 -15.92
C GLY A 160 13.91 -28.15 -15.44
N THR A 161 12.93 -28.72 -16.11
CA THR A 161 11.51 -28.46 -15.85
C THR A 161 10.88 -29.61 -15.08
N CYS A 162 10.31 -29.31 -13.92
CA CYS A 162 9.49 -30.23 -13.14
C CYS A 162 8.04 -29.77 -13.18
N THR A 163 7.13 -30.70 -13.39
CA THR A 163 5.71 -30.41 -13.49
C THR A 163 4.94 -31.34 -12.57
N PHE A 164 4.12 -30.75 -11.71
CA PHE A 164 3.29 -31.45 -10.75
C PHE A 164 1.83 -31.01 -10.94
N ASP A 165 0.89 -31.83 -10.48
CA ASP A 165 -0.55 -31.52 -10.50
C ASP A 165 -1.10 -31.60 -9.06
N GLY A 166 -1.91 -30.62 -8.68
CA GLY A 166 -2.38 -30.44 -7.32
C GLY A 166 -1.33 -29.85 -6.36
N ASN A 167 -1.72 -29.76 -5.09
CA ASN A 167 -0.88 -29.18 -4.05
C ASN A 167 0.40 -30.01 -3.84
N THR A 168 1.55 -29.35 -3.92
CA THR A 168 2.85 -30.01 -3.96
C THR A 168 3.77 -29.45 -2.89
N ARG A 169 4.33 -30.36 -2.09
CA ARG A 169 5.45 -30.07 -1.19
C ARG A 169 6.76 -30.33 -1.92
N ILE A 170 7.67 -29.36 -1.87
CA ILE A 170 8.93 -29.42 -2.59
C ILE A 170 10.07 -29.32 -1.59
N GLU A 171 10.88 -30.37 -1.57
CA GLU A 171 12.13 -30.43 -0.81
C GLU A 171 13.28 -30.32 -1.80
N VAL A 172 13.88 -29.12 -1.86
CA VAL A 172 15.10 -28.89 -2.62
C VAL A 172 16.26 -28.98 -1.66
N ASP A 173 17.08 -30.02 -1.81
CA ASP A 173 18.33 -30.15 -1.08
C ASP A 173 19.49 -29.59 -1.92
N GLY A 174 20.28 -28.73 -1.30
CA GLY A 174 21.47 -28.12 -1.91
C GLY A 174 21.19 -26.84 -2.70
N THR A 175 22.03 -26.58 -3.71
CA THR A 175 21.98 -25.36 -4.52
C THR A 175 21.40 -25.68 -5.89
N ILE A 176 20.42 -24.89 -6.34
CA ILE A 176 19.94 -24.89 -7.73
C ILE A 176 21.05 -24.26 -8.58
N ASP A 177 21.81 -25.08 -9.28
CA ASP A 177 23.04 -24.70 -10.02
C ASP A 177 22.80 -24.49 -11.53
N ARG A 178 21.56 -24.61 -11.98
CA ARG A 178 21.13 -24.46 -13.38
C ARG A 178 19.73 -23.90 -13.48
N ASP A 179 19.45 -23.26 -14.61
CA ASP A 179 18.11 -22.81 -14.98
C ASP A 179 17.08 -23.92 -14.76
N SER A 180 16.05 -23.59 -14.00
CA SER A 180 15.07 -24.56 -13.55
C SER A 180 13.68 -23.95 -13.52
N ILE A 181 12.69 -24.75 -13.88
CA ILE A 181 11.28 -24.37 -13.90
C ILE A 181 10.52 -25.38 -13.05
N ILE A 182 9.76 -24.91 -12.08
CA ILE A 182 8.79 -25.70 -11.33
C ILE A 182 7.40 -25.22 -11.72
N GLU A 183 6.59 -26.12 -12.25
CA GLU A 183 5.22 -25.85 -12.66
C GLU A 183 4.25 -26.71 -11.86
N ILE A 184 3.44 -26.09 -11.02
CA ILE A 184 2.36 -26.73 -10.27
C ILE A 184 1.04 -26.38 -10.96
N LYS A 185 0.36 -27.39 -11.48
CA LYS A 185 -0.95 -27.25 -12.11
C LYS A 185 -2.02 -27.41 -11.05
N ASN A 186 -3.04 -26.56 -11.08
CA ASN A 186 -4.24 -26.66 -10.23
C ASN A 186 -3.93 -26.81 -8.72
N GLY A 187 -2.92 -26.12 -8.23
CA GLY A 187 -2.56 -26.19 -6.82
C GLY A 187 -1.38 -25.32 -6.42
N ASP A 188 -1.04 -25.47 -5.15
CA ASP A 188 -0.07 -24.66 -4.42
C ASP A 188 1.30 -25.32 -4.33
N ALA A 189 2.35 -24.50 -4.28
CA ALA A 189 3.72 -24.93 -4.04
C ALA A 189 4.15 -24.58 -2.61
N ILE A 190 4.62 -25.57 -1.85
CA ILE A 190 5.19 -25.35 -0.51
C ILE A 190 6.64 -25.83 -0.48
N PHE A 191 7.58 -24.89 -0.34
CA PHE A 191 9.00 -25.18 -0.18
C PHE A 191 9.34 -25.25 1.31
N THR A 192 9.73 -26.43 1.78
CA THR A 192 9.96 -26.69 3.21
C THR A 192 11.42 -26.55 3.62
N ASN A 193 12.35 -26.56 2.67
CA ASN A 193 13.78 -26.34 2.88
C ASN A 193 14.20 -24.94 2.46
N GLU A 194 15.37 -24.51 2.97
CA GLU A 194 15.99 -23.27 2.49
C GLU A 194 16.42 -23.48 1.05
N ILE A 195 16.04 -22.57 0.16
CA ILE A 195 16.41 -22.65 -1.24
C ILE A 195 17.62 -21.77 -1.49
N ASN A 196 18.69 -22.38 -1.99
CA ASN A 196 19.86 -21.68 -2.47
C ASN A 196 19.85 -21.67 -4.00
N VAL A 197 19.72 -20.50 -4.61
CA VAL A 197 19.81 -20.32 -6.07
C VAL A 197 21.23 -19.86 -6.41
N GLY A 198 21.93 -20.68 -7.21
CA GLY A 198 23.32 -20.45 -7.60
C GLY A 198 23.50 -19.29 -8.58
N GLN A 199 24.76 -19.01 -8.90
CA GLN A 199 25.15 -17.88 -9.74
C GLN A 199 24.62 -17.99 -11.17
N ASP A 200 24.16 -16.88 -11.72
CA ASP A 200 23.63 -16.76 -13.09
C ASP A 200 22.49 -17.76 -13.40
N VAL A 201 21.75 -18.21 -12.38
CA VAL A 201 20.62 -19.13 -12.53
C VAL A 201 19.30 -18.38 -12.61
N ASN A 202 18.47 -18.75 -13.59
CA ASN A 202 17.07 -18.35 -13.66
C ASN A 202 16.17 -19.47 -13.11
N PHE A 203 15.59 -19.23 -11.93
CA PHE A 203 14.65 -20.13 -11.30
C PHE A 203 13.22 -19.60 -11.48
N VAL A 204 12.36 -20.39 -12.11
CA VAL A 204 10.98 -20.01 -12.41
C VAL A 204 10.02 -20.92 -11.65
N ILE A 205 9.04 -20.33 -10.97
CA ILE A 205 7.96 -21.05 -10.32
C ILE A 205 6.63 -20.59 -10.91
N ARG A 206 5.79 -21.54 -11.30
CA ARG A 206 4.40 -21.31 -11.74
C ARG A 206 3.48 -22.12 -10.85
N SER A 207 2.54 -21.48 -10.16
CA SER A 207 1.62 -22.14 -9.23
C SER A 207 0.44 -21.22 -8.92
N GLU A 208 -0.61 -21.75 -8.28
CA GLU A 208 -1.70 -20.92 -7.76
C GLU A 208 -1.22 -20.06 -6.59
N ASN A 209 -0.70 -20.66 -5.52
CA ASN A 209 -0.03 -19.98 -4.41
C ASN A 209 1.37 -20.55 -4.17
N VAL A 210 2.29 -19.75 -3.62
CA VAL A 210 3.65 -20.22 -3.28
C VAL A 210 3.99 -19.87 -1.85
N THR A 211 4.49 -20.84 -1.08
CA THR A 211 4.99 -20.62 0.27
C THR A 211 6.42 -21.09 0.44
N PHE A 212 7.31 -20.20 0.91
CA PHE A 212 8.65 -20.55 1.37
C PHE A 212 8.65 -20.62 2.90
N LYS A 213 8.69 -21.83 3.46
CA LYS A 213 8.68 -22.03 4.91
C LYS A 213 10.01 -21.67 5.58
N LYS A 214 11.11 -21.82 4.86
CA LYS A 214 12.46 -21.42 5.30
C LYS A 214 13.01 -20.32 4.39
N GLY A 215 14.32 -20.08 4.46
CA GLY A 215 14.97 -19.01 3.74
C GLY A 215 14.99 -19.19 2.22
N LEU A 216 15.21 -18.09 1.53
CA LEU A 216 15.53 -18.04 0.11
C LEU A 216 16.82 -17.22 -0.05
N VAL A 217 17.83 -17.83 -0.63
CA VAL A 217 19.14 -17.24 -0.85
C VAL A 217 19.43 -17.19 -2.34
N LEU A 218 19.74 -16.01 -2.87
CA LEU A 218 20.15 -15.82 -4.26
C LEU A 218 21.62 -15.39 -4.31
N ASP A 219 22.44 -16.16 -5.02
CA ASP A 219 23.84 -15.83 -5.31
C ASP A 219 24.00 -15.10 -6.66
N HIS A 220 25.19 -14.54 -6.95
CA HIS A 220 25.49 -13.56 -8.02
C HIS A 220 24.60 -13.65 -9.26
N LYS A 221 23.84 -12.58 -9.57
CA LYS A 221 22.96 -12.48 -10.75
C LYS A 221 21.87 -13.56 -10.87
N ALA A 222 21.62 -14.34 -9.82
CA ALA A 222 20.46 -15.23 -9.79
C ALA A 222 19.16 -14.43 -9.96
N SER A 223 18.22 -15.00 -10.70
CA SER A 223 16.88 -14.47 -10.93
C SER A 223 15.86 -15.48 -10.45
N LEU A 224 14.87 -15.02 -9.70
CA LEU A 224 13.69 -15.79 -9.32
C LEU A 224 12.45 -15.13 -9.94
N THR A 225 11.76 -15.84 -10.82
CA THR A 225 10.49 -15.39 -11.39
C THR A 225 9.36 -16.27 -10.88
N MET A 226 8.41 -15.68 -10.18
CA MET A 226 7.23 -16.38 -9.69
C MET A 226 5.97 -15.86 -10.38
N GLN A 227 5.45 -16.69 -11.28
CA GLN A 227 4.19 -16.48 -11.97
C GLN A 227 3.09 -17.13 -11.15
N VAL A 228 2.70 -16.43 -10.09
CA VAL A 228 1.72 -16.88 -9.09
C VAL A 228 0.39 -16.18 -9.38
N ASN A 229 -0.68 -16.94 -9.51
CA ASN A 229 -2.01 -16.39 -9.80
C ASN A 229 -2.69 -15.84 -8.54
N GLY A 230 -2.43 -16.44 -7.38
CA GLY A 230 -2.85 -16.02 -6.04
C GLY A 230 -1.69 -15.37 -5.28
N ASP A 231 -1.42 -15.86 -4.07
CA ASP A 231 -0.57 -15.21 -3.10
C ASP A 231 0.79 -15.90 -2.94
N SER A 232 1.82 -15.11 -2.65
CA SER A 232 3.16 -15.58 -2.31
C SER A 232 3.49 -15.28 -0.85
N THR A 233 3.87 -16.28 -0.05
CA THR A 233 4.23 -16.14 1.36
C THR A 233 5.69 -16.53 1.59
N PHE A 234 6.43 -15.67 2.28
CA PHE A 234 7.81 -15.92 2.70
C PHE A 234 7.91 -15.91 4.22
N ASP A 235 7.87 -17.10 4.81
CA ASP A 235 8.00 -17.29 6.26
C ASP A 235 9.47 -17.18 6.71
N GLY A 236 10.41 -17.61 5.87
CA GLY A 236 11.83 -17.43 6.12
C GLY A 236 12.43 -16.17 5.49
N ASN A 237 13.69 -15.92 5.81
CA ASN A 237 14.42 -14.74 5.35
C ASN A 237 14.74 -14.82 3.86
N ILE A 238 14.73 -13.67 3.18
CA ILE A 238 15.26 -13.53 1.83
C ILE A 238 16.62 -12.86 1.91
N ILE A 239 17.64 -13.52 1.37
CA ILE A 239 19.02 -13.02 1.36
C ILE A 239 19.52 -12.91 -0.08
N LEU A 240 19.82 -11.69 -0.50
CA LEU A 240 20.31 -11.36 -1.84
C LEU A 240 21.79 -10.99 -1.72
N ILE A 241 22.69 -11.97 -1.80
CA ILE A 241 24.07 -11.83 -1.30
C ILE A 241 24.92 -10.86 -2.13
N GLN A 242 24.71 -10.83 -3.46
CA GLN A 242 25.56 -10.09 -4.38
C GLN A 242 24.74 -9.10 -5.24
N ASN A 243 25.16 -8.85 -6.48
CA ASN A 243 24.58 -7.81 -7.33
C ASN A 243 23.61 -8.38 -8.37
N ASN A 244 22.68 -7.51 -8.79
CA ASN A 244 21.78 -7.70 -9.92
C ASN A 244 20.82 -8.90 -9.77
N HIS A 245 20.32 -9.15 -8.56
CA HIS A 245 19.24 -10.12 -8.36
C HIS A 245 17.92 -9.54 -8.83
N GLN A 246 17.04 -10.39 -9.35
CA GLN A 246 15.66 -10.02 -9.64
C GLN A 246 14.72 -11.05 -9.05
N ILE A 247 13.82 -10.61 -8.17
CA ILE A 247 12.65 -11.39 -7.75
C ILE A 247 11.43 -10.73 -8.36
N THR A 248 10.62 -11.45 -9.14
CA THR A 248 9.35 -10.93 -9.66
C THR A 248 8.19 -11.80 -9.20
N ILE A 249 7.21 -11.19 -8.52
CA ILE A 249 5.98 -11.81 -8.05
C ILE A 249 4.81 -11.17 -8.79
N TYR A 250 4.03 -11.98 -9.51
CA TYR A 250 2.89 -11.50 -10.30
C TYR A 250 1.61 -11.26 -9.47
N GLY A 251 1.44 -12.01 -8.37
CA GLY A 251 0.33 -11.84 -7.43
C GLY A 251 0.66 -10.92 -6.25
N ASP A 252 -0.06 -11.13 -5.16
CA ASP A 252 0.17 -10.46 -3.87
C ASP A 252 1.30 -11.19 -3.09
N ALA A 253 1.94 -10.48 -2.16
CA ALA A 253 3.06 -11.03 -1.40
C ALA A 253 3.03 -10.66 0.09
N VAL A 254 3.33 -11.64 0.94
CA VAL A 254 3.53 -11.44 2.39
C VAL A 254 4.94 -11.89 2.76
N PHE A 255 5.70 -10.95 3.33
CA PHE A 255 7.07 -11.16 3.79
C PHE A 255 7.11 -11.17 5.32
N ASN A 256 7.06 -12.37 5.90
CA ASN A 256 7.15 -12.58 7.35
C ASN A 256 8.61 -12.59 7.82
N GLY A 257 9.51 -13.19 7.02
CA GLY A 257 10.95 -13.13 7.25
C GLY A 257 11.57 -11.78 6.88
N ASN A 258 12.81 -11.57 7.32
CA ASN A 258 13.58 -10.39 6.99
C ASN A 258 14.06 -10.45 5.54
N ILE A 259 14.16 -9.30 4.89
CA ILE A 259 14.76 -9.16 3.56
C ILE A 259 16.10 -8.45 3.71
N THR A 260 17.17 -9.07 3.24
CA THR A 260 18.52 -8.49 3.27
C THR A 260 19.07 -8.36 1.85
N PHE A 261 19.36 -7.13 1.44
CA PHE A 261 20.05 -6.81 0.20
C PHE A 261 21.54 -6.61 0.48
N GLY A 262 22.37 -7.59 0.15
CA GLY A 262 23.81 -7.57 0.40
C GLY A 262 24.59 -6.57 -0.46
N GLN A 263 24.34 -6.53 -1.78
CA GLN A 263 25.03 -5.58 -2.68
C GLN A 263 24.09 -4.91 -3.70
N ASN A 264 24.67 -4.17 -4.64
CA ASN A 264 23.98 -3.17 -5.47
C ASN A 264 23.08 -3.76 -6.57
N ASN A 265 22.08 -2.96 -6.96
CA ASN A 265 21.19 -3.18 -8.12
C ASN A 265 20.25 -4.39 -8.06
N SER A 266 20.02 -4.94 -6.89
CA SER A 266 19.06 -6.03 -6.71
C SER A 266 17.63 -5.49 -6.57
N THR A 267 16.67 -6.12 -7.23
CA THR A 267 15.28 -5.64 -7.28
C THR A 267 14.29 -6.73 -6.93
N ILE A 268 13.36 -6.44 -6.03
CA ILE A 268 12.15 -7.24 -5.81
C ILE A 268 10.97 -6.49 -6.41
N ILE A 269 10.19 -7.12 -7.28
CA ILE A 269 9.02 -6.52 -7.94
C ILE A 269 7.79 -7.33 -7.55
N VAL A 270 6.85 -6.70 -6.87
CA VAL A 270 5.52 -7.26 -6.57
C VAL A 270 4.49 -6.52 -7.43
N LYS A 271 3.81 -7.25 -8.32
CA LYS A 271 2.79 -6.68 -9.21
C LYS A 271 1.45 -6.49 -8.49
N GLY A 272 1.16 -7.30 -7.47
CA GLY A 272 0.04 -7.13 -6.57
C GLY A 272 0.34 -6.23 -5.37
N ASN A 273 -0.37 -6.48 -4.27
CA ASN A 273 -0.15 -5.89 -2.96
C ASN A 273 1.03 -6.55 -2.26
N ALA A 274 1.66 -5.83 -1.33
CA ALA A 274 2.75 -6.38 -0.53
C ALA A 274 2.62 -6.00 0.95
N MET A 275 2.80 -6.97 1.85
CA MET A 275 2.88 -6.76 3.29
C MET A 275 4.24 -7.20 3.81
N PHE A 276 4.93 -6.32 4.52
CA PHE A 276 6.22 -6.61 5.15
C PHE A 276 6.06 -6.60 6.66
N ASN A 277 6.12 -7.79 7.25
CA ASN A 277 6.13 -7.99 8.69
C ASN A 277 7.58 -8.05 9.21
N GLY A 278 8.49 -8.61 8.42
CA GLY A 278 9.94 -8.61 8.68
C GLY A 278 10.61 -7.26 8.40
N SER A 279 11.85 -7.10 8.87
CA SER A 279 12.67 -5.92 8.57
C SER A 279 13.26 -5.99 7.15
N ILE A 280 13.45 -4.82 6.53
CA ILE A 280 14.12 -4.69 5.24
C ILE A 280 15.45 -3.99 5.45
N ASN A 281 16.54 -4.72 5.22
CA ASN A 281 17.91 -4.26 5.40
C ASN A 281 18.59 -4.07 4.06
N PHE A 282 19.11 -2.87 3.81
CA PHE A 282 19.88 -2.52 2.62
C PHE A 282 21.35 -2.34 3.02
N GLU A 283 22.20 -3.30 2.67
CA GLU A 283 23.65 -3.21 2.88
C GLU A 283 24.36 -2.57 1.67
N GLY A 284 23.75 -2.65 0.48
CA GLY A 284 24.20 -2.02 -0.76
C GLY A 284 23.39 -0.80 -1.22
N ASN A 285 23.90 -0.13 -2.25
CA ASN A 285 23.28 0.98 -2.98
C ASN A 285 22.39 0.50 -4.13
N ASN A 286 21.37 1.27 -4.50
CA ASN A 286 20.48 1.02 -5.65
C ASN A 286 19.66 -0.28 -5.59
N ALA A 287 19.54 -0.90 -4.43
CA ALA A 287 18.58 -1.97 -4.21
C ALA A 287 17.17 -1.37 -4.03
N ASN A 288 16.17 -2.00 -4.64
CA ASN A 288 14.80 -1.50 -4.62
C ASN A 288 13.79 -2.62 -4.45
N ILE A 289 12.70 -2.33 -3.72
CA ILE A 289 11.47 -3.12 -3.78
C ILE A 289 10.42 -2.25 -4.45
N ILE A 290 9.79 -2.76 -5.51
CA ILE A 290 8.78 -2.05 -6.29
C ILE A 290 7.45 -2.78 -6.14
N ILE A 291 6.44 -2.09 -5.63
CA ILE A 291 5.10 -2.63 -5.37
C ILE A 291 4.11 -1.86 -6.24
N LYS A 292 3.36 -2.57 -7.10
CA LYS A 292 2.39 -1.94 -8.01
C LYS A 292 0.99 -1.83 -7.39
N GLY A 293 0.62 -2.76 -6.49
CA GLY A 293 -0.54 -2.65 -5.62
C GLY A 293 -0.26 -1.75 -4.42
N ASN A 294 -0.93 -2.04 -3.31
CA ASN A 294 -0.76 -1.36 -2.02
C ASN A 294 0.39 -2.01 -1.23
N GLY A 295 1.27 -1.19 -0.66
CA GLY A 295 2.33 -1.64 0.25
C GLY A 295 1.95 -1.39 1.71
N THR A 296 2.20 -2.35 2.60
CA THR A 296 2.03 -2.18 4.05
C THR A 296 3.27 -2.66 4.78
N CYS A 297 3.67 -1.96 5.84
CA CYS A 297 4.82 -2.32 6.66
C CYS A 297 4.45 -2.29 8.15
N LYS A 298 4.46 -3.44 8.82
CA LYS A 298 4.08 -3.60 10.24
C LYS A 298 2.78 -2.85 10.61
N ASN A 299 1.75 -2.98 9.77
CA ASN A 299 0.44 -2.29 9.87
C ASN A 299 0.41 -0.81 9.46
N ASN A 300 1.52 -0.21 9.05
CA ASN A 300 1.52 1.13 8.45
C ASN A 300 1.27 1.01 6.95
N ASP A 301 0.22 1.69 6.47
CA ASP A 301 -0.05 1.81 5.03
C ASP A 301 0.99 2.71 4.37
N LEU A 302 1.63 2.19 3.32
CA LEU A 302 2.59 2.93 2.51
C LEU A 302 1.95 3.50 1.24
N GLY A 303 0.70 3.13 0.95
CA GLY A 303 -0.05 3.51 -0.23
C GLY A 303 0.27 2.63 -1.46
N ARG A 304 -0.23 3.07 -2.61
CA ARG A 304 -0.15 2.35 -3.89
C ARG A 304 1.06 2.77 -4.73
N ASN A 305 1.57 1.87 -5.57
CA ASN A 305 2.66 2.14 -6.53
C ASN A 305 3.94 2.67 -5.86
N ILE A 306 4.34 2.04 -4.76
CA ILE A 306 5.48 2.48 -3.97
C ILE A 306 6.79 1.79 -4.40
N THR A 307 7.88 2.54 -4.31
CA THR A 307 9.26 2.02 -4.30
C THR A 307 9.86 2.20 -2.89
N ILE A 308 10.35 1.10 -2.30
CA ILE A 308 11.10 1.06 -1.04
C ILE A 308 12.57 0.90 -1.38
N ASN A 309 13.44 1.67 -0.73
CA ASN A 309 14.89 1.62 -0.92
C ASN A 309 15.60 2.07 0.36
N ALA A 310 16.93 2.20 0.33
CA ALA A 310 17.73 2.62 1.50
C ALA A 310 17.26 3.94 2.14
N ASN A 311 16.66 4.86 1.38
CA ASN A 311 16.17 6.15 1.88
C ASN A 311 14.71 6.12 2.36
N LYS A 312 13.97 5.06 2.03
CA LYS A 312 12.56 4.87 2.38
C LYS A 312 12.38 3.41 2.79
N ASN A 313 12.62 3.12 4.06
CA ASN A 313 12.57 1.79 4.62
C ASN A 313 11.33 1.58 5.51
N CYS A 314 11.16 0.35 5.96
CA CYS A 314 10.04 -0.09 6.81
C CYS A 314 10.41 -0.20 8.30
N SER A 315 11.40 0.58 8.74
CA SER A 315 11.84 0.64 10.14
C SER A 315 11.02 1.63 10.95
#